data_AF-A0AAV2SYL7-F1
#
_entry.id   AF-A0AAV2SYL7-F1
#
_cell.length_a   1.000
_cell.length_b   1.000
_cell.length_c   1.000
_cell.angle_alpha   90.00
_cell.angle_beta   90.00
_cell.angle_gamma   90.00
#
_symmetry.space_group_name_H-M   'P 1'
#
loop_
_entity.id
_entity.type
_entity.pdbx_description
1 polymer ?
#
loop_
_entity_poly.entity_id
_entity_poly.type
_entity_poly.pdbx_seq_one_letter_code
_entity_poly.pdbx_strand_id
1 'polypeptide(L)'
;MSSGFDYDSALSSPSSTTSEADKELQTFISVMQHRAQFQTQVNRLTSMCWDKCMSGYPPTKMDTKRSSCIENCTERFLDVSLLLRSRFQSMLSKLQQ
;
A
#
# COMPACT_ATOMS: atom_id res chain seq x y z
N MET A 1 -18.45 -10.41 4.52
CA MET A 1 -17.04 -9.98 4.38
C MET A 1 -16.60 -10.39 2.99
N SER A 2 -16.97 -9.60 1.98
CA SER A 2 -16.63 -9.86 0.58
C SER A 2 -16.25 -8.54 -0.07
N SER A 3 -14.95 -8.27 -0.13
CA SER A 3 -14.33 -7.42 -1.15
C SER A 3 -12.85 -7.81 -1.22
N GLY A 4 -12.59 -9.09 -1.46
CA GLY A 4 -11.26 -9.57 -1.76
C GLY A 4 -10.93 -9.11 -3.18
N PHE A 5 -10.32 -7.93 -3.28
CA PHE A 5 -9.41 -7.53 -4.35
C PHE A 5 -9.69 -8.22 -5.70
N ASP A 6 -10.63 -7.69 -6.48
CA ASP A 6 -11.01 -8.24 -7.79
C ASP A 6 -9.79 -8.36 -8.71
N TYR A 7 -9.30 -9.59 -8.83
CA TYR A 7 -8.23 -10.01 -9.73
C TYR A 7 -8.79 -10.37 -11.12
N ASP A 8 -10.11 -10.62 -11.19
CA ASP A 8 -10.83 -11.11 -12.36
C ASP A 8 -10.96 -10.04 -13.45
N SER A 9 -11.25 -8.79 -13.08
CA SER A 9 -11.29 -7.65 -14.02
C SER A 9 -9.95 -7.37 -14.70
N ALA A 10 -8.85 -7.83 -14.09
CA ALA A 10 -7.50 -7.57 -14.56
C ALA A 10 -7.02 -8.58 -15.63
N LEU A 11 -7.72 -9.72 -15.80
CA LEU A 11 -7.31 -10.81 -16.71
C LEU A 11 -8.27 -11.05 -17.88
N SER A 12 -9.19 -10.11 -18.14
CA SER A 12 -10.08 -10.15 -19.30
C SER A 12 -9.24 -10.21 -20.58
N SER A 13 -9.30 -11.35 -21.29
CA SER A 13 -8.44 -11.66 -22.44
C SER A 13 -8.67 -10.70 -23.62
N PRO A 14 -7.62 -10.11 -24.23
CA PRO A 14 -7.77 -9.37 -25.47
C PRO A 14 -7.59 -10.31 -26.67
N SER A 15 -8.64 -10.44 -27.48
CA SER A 15 -8.50 -10.95 -28.86
C SER A 15 -8.04 -9.82 -29.78
N SER A 16 -6.95 -10.07 -30.50
CA SER A 16 -6.52 -9.45 -31.78
C SER A 16 -6.12 -7.95 -31.83
N THR A 17 -4.81 -7.68 -31.74
CA THR A 17 -3.91 -6.98 -32.72
C THR A 17 -2.62 -6.60 -31.95
N THR A 18 -1.46 -7.04 -32.43
CA THR A 18 -0.22 -7.13 -31.62
C THR A 18 0.30 -5.80 -31.07
N SER A 19 0.18 -4.69 -31.80
CA SER A 19 0.68 -3.37 -31.36
C SER A 19 -0.17 -2.72 -30.24
N GLU A 20 -1.49 -2.91 -30.28
CA GLU A 20 -2.40 -2.30 -29.31
C GLU A 20 -2.44 -3.13 -28.02
N ALA A 21 -2.41 -4.45 -28.16
CA ALA A 21 -2.23 -5.41 -27.07
C ALA A 21 -0.93 -5.19 -26.27
N ASP A 22 0.18 -4.83 -26.93
CA ASP A 22 1.46 -4.57 -26.24
C ASP A 22 1.40 -3.33 -25.33
N LYS A 23 0.71 -2.25 -25.75
CA LYS A 23 0.54 -1.03 -24.94
C LYS A 23 -0.40 -1.24 -23.76
N GLU A 24 -1.47 -2.00 -23.99
CA GLU A 24 -2.41 -2.39 -22.94
C GLU A 24 -1.71 -3.29 -21.91
N LEU A 25 -0.91 -4.25 -22.36
CA LEU A 25 -0.11 -5.12 -21.50
C LEU A 25 0.90 -4.34 -20.65
N GLN A 26 1.61 -3.36 -21.22
CA GLN A 26 2.53 -2.50 -20.46
C GLN A 26 1.79 -1.70 -19.38
N THR A 27 0.63 -1.17 -19.71
CA THR A 27 -0.23 -0.46 -18.75
C THR A 27 -0.67 -1.41 -17.64
N PHE A 28 -1.12 -2.61 -18.00
CA PHE A 28 -1.50 -3.66 -17.06
C PHE A 28 -0.35 -4.05 -16.11
N ILE A 29 0.86 -4.27 -16.63
CA ILE A 29 2.04 -4.59 -15.82
C ILE A 29 2.33 -3.47 -14.82
N SER A 30 2.24 -2.20 -15.25
CA SER A 30 2.47 -1.05 -14.36
C SER A 30 1.47 -1.00 -13.19
N VAL A 31 0.18 -1.28 -13.47
CA VAL A 31 -0.87 -1.32 -12.45
C VAL A 31 -0.63 -2.49 -11.48
N MET A 32 -0.31 -3.67 -12.00
CA MET A 32 -0.03 -4.86 -11.19
C MET A 32 1.20 -4.65 -10.30
N GLN A 33 2.24 -4.01 -10.82
CA GLN A 33 3.44 -3.66 -10.05
C GLN A 33 3.11 -2.69 -8.91
N HIS A 34 2.36 -1.62 -9.19
CA HIS A 34 1.92 -0.68 -8.16
C HIS A 34 1.08 -1.37 -7.08
N ARG A 35 0.20 -2.29 -7.48
CA ARG A 35 -0.63 -3.06 -6.54
C ARG A 35 0.20 -3.98 -5.66
N ALA A 36 1.19 -4.69 -6.22
CA ALA A 36 2.09 -5.54 -5.45
C ALA A 36 2.94 -4.73 -4.45
N GLN A 37 3.43 -3.56 -4.87
CA GLN A 37 4.13 -2.62 -3.99
C GLN A 37 3.22 -2.12 -2.87
N PHE A 38 1.99 -1.73 -3.20
CA PHE A 38 1.00 -1.30 -2.20
C PHE A 38 0.72 -2.41 -1.19
N GLN A 39 0.48 -3.64 -1.63
CA GLN A 39 0.25 -4.78 -0.74
C GLN A 39 1.45 -5.02 0.19
N THR A 40 2.67 -4.85 -0.30
CA THR A 40 3.88 -4.95 0.52
C THR A 40 3.90 -3.87 1.61
N GLN A 41 3.49 -2.64 1.31
CA GLN A 41 3.37 -1.58 2.32
C GLN A 41 2.27 -1.86 3.33
N VAL A 42 1.12 -2.38 2.90
CA VAL A 42 0.04 -2.81 3.79
C VAL A 42 0.56 -3.86 4.77
N ASN A 43 1.20 -4.92 4.27
CA ASN A 43 1.75 -5.99 5.12
C ASN A 43 2.80 -5.45 6.13
N ARG A 44 3.63 -4.49 5.70
CA ARG A 44 4.60 -3.83 6.57
C ARG A 44 3.92 -3.04 7.69
N LEU A 45 2.92 -2.22 7.35
CA LEU A 45 2.14 -1.45 8.32
C LEU A 45 1.41 -2.36 9.30
N THR A 46 0.76 -3.41 8.79
CA THR A 46 0.08 -4.42 9.61
C THR A 46 1.05 -5.03 10.62
N SER A 47 2.21 -5.53 10.18
CA SER A 47 3.18 -6.16 11.08
C SER A 47 3.68 -5.19 12.14
N MET A 48 4.08 -3.98 11.74
CA MET A 48 4.62 -2.98 12.65
C MET A 48 3.60 -2.49 13.67
N CYS A 49 2.38 -2.19 13.24
CA CYS A 49 1.33 -1.70 14.14
C CYS A 49 0.78 -2.83 15.00
N TRP A 50 0.81 -4.08 14.51
CA TRP A 50 0.51 -5.24 15.33
C TRP A 50 1.47 -5.36 16.50
N ASP A 51 2.78 -5.32 16.25
CA ASP A 51 3.81 -5.41 17.30
C ASP A 51 3.70 -4.28 18.34
N LYS A 52 3.27 -3.08 17.91
CA LYS A 52 3.12 -1.91 18.80
C LYS A 52 1.84 -1.94 19.63
N CYS A 53 0.74 -2.37 19.04
CA CYS A 53 -0.60 -2.19 19.64
C CYS A 53 -1.17 -3.47 20.25
N MET A 54 -0.72 -4.64 19.82
CA MET A 54 -1.21 -5.93 20.30
C MET A 54 -0.22 -6.53 21.30
N SER A 55 -0.29 -6.07 22.56
CA SER A 55 0.46 -6.68 23.66
C SER A 55 -0.37 -7.79 24.36
N GLY A 56 0.31 -8.87 24.73
CA GLY A 56 -0.29 -10.01 25.42
C GLY A 56 -1.18 -10.87 24.53
N TYR A 57 -1.95 -11.77 25.16
CA TYR A 57 -2.84 -12.68 24.44
C TYR A 57 -3.92 -11.87 23.67
N PRO A 58 -4.18 -12.19 22.38
CA PRO A 58 -5.22 -11.51 21.61
C PRO A 58 -6.60 -11.72 22.23
N PRO A 59 -7.35 -10.65 22.56
CA PRO A 59 -8.71 -10.77 23.04
C PRO A 59 -9.61 -11.30 21.92
N THR A 60 -10.71 -11.94 22.30
CA THR A 60 -11.72 -12.46 21.36
C THR A 60 -12.38 -11.36 20.52
N LYS A 61 -12.28 -10.09 20.96
CA LYS A 61 -12.73 -8.90 20.24
C LYS A 61 -11.69 -7.80 20.40
N MET A 62 -11.50 -7.01 19.34
CA MET A 62 -10.66 -5.82 19.42
C MET A 62 -11.33 -4.79 20.33
N ASP A 63 -10.67 -4.41 21.42
CA ASP A 63 -11.12 -3.36 22.32
C ASP A 63 -10.76 -1.98 21.77
N THR A 64 -11.49 -0.95 22.24
CA THR A 64 -11.37 0.44 21.73
C THR A 64 -9.95 1.01 21.83
N LYS A 65 -9.17 0.59 22.84
CA LYS A 65 -7.78 1.05 22.99
C LYS A 65 -6.89 0.51 21.88
N ARG A 66 -7.04 -0.77 21.53
CA ARG A 66 -6.27 -1.40 20.45
C ARG A 66 -6.67 -0.88 19.07
N SER A 67 -7.97 -0.69 18.83
CA SER A 67 -8.44 -0.11 17.56
C SER A 67 -7.90 1.32 17.37
N SER A 68 -8.01 2.16 18.39
CA SER A 68 -7.48 3.53 18.35
C SER A 68 -5.95 3.54 18.22
N CYS A 69 -5.23 2.61 18.88
CA CYS A 69 -3.78 2.49 18.72
C CYS A 69 -3.39 2.18 17.27
N ILE A 70 -4.07 1.24 16.60
CA ILE A 70 -3.76 0.84 15.23
C ILE A 70 -4.03 1.99 14.24
N GLU A 71 -5.15 2.70 14.41
CA GLU A 71 -5.50 3.88 13.62
C GLU A 71 -4.40 4.95 13.74
N ASN A 72 -4.07 5.35 14.96
CA ASN A 72 -3.01 6.31 15.22
C ASN A 72 -1.64 5.84 14.70
N CYS A 73 -1.28 4.57 14.90
CA CYS A 73 -0.02 4.01 14.42
C CYS A 73 0.12 4.14 12.90
N THR A 74 -0.96 3.82 12.18
CA THR A 74 -1.00 3.87 10.72
C THR A 74 -0.90 5.31 10.22
N GLU A 75 -1.72 6.22 10.78
CA GLU A 75 -1.70 7.64 10.41
C GLU A 75 -0.34 8.29 10.68
N ARG A 76 0.24 8.08 11.88
CA ARG A 76 1.54 8.64 12.24
C ARG A 76 2.64 8.15 11.29
N PHE A 77 2.61 6.88 10.88
CA PHE A 77 3.59 6.36 9.93
C PHE A 77 3.48 7.04 8.56
N LEU A 78 2.26 7.21 8.06
CA LEU A 78 2.02 7.84 6.75
C LEU A 78 2.41 9.32 6.78
N ASP A 79 2.05 10.05 7.82
CA ASP A 79 2.39 11.46 8.03
C ASP A 79 3.91 11.68 8.01
N VAL A 80 4.65 10.89 8.81
CA VAL A 80 6.11 10.99 8.88
C VAL A 80 6.74 10.58 7.55
N SER A 81 6.23 9.53 6.90
CA SER A 81 6.73 9.10 5.59
C SER A 81 6.57 10.17 4.50
N LEU A 82 5.45 10.91 4.52
CA LEU A 82 5.20 12.03 3.61
C LEU A 82 6.11 13.22 3.92
N LEU A 83 6.23 13.57 5.21
CA LEU A 83 7.10 14.65 5.67
C LEU A 83 8.55 14.40 5.25
N LEU A 84 9.08 13.20 5.53
CA LEU A 84 10.45 12.83 5.17
C LEU A 84 10.66 12.94 3.66
N ARG A 85 9.75 12.39 2.86
CA ARG A 85 9.83 12.45 1.40
C ARG A 85 9.86 13.89 0.87
N SER A 86 8.97 14.74 1.38
CA SER A 86 8.92 16.17 1.03
C SER A 86 10.24 16.88 1.37
N ARG A 87 10.81 16.60 2.55
CA ARG A 87 12.09 17.18 2.97
C ARG A 87 13.25 16.71 2.10
N PHE A 88 13.32 15.43 1.77
CA PHE A 88 14.33 14.90 0.86
C PHE A 88 14.23 15.52 -0.52
N GLN A 89 13.03 15.63 -1.09
CA GLN A 89 12.81 16.29 -2.38
C GLN A 89 13.27 17.76 -2.36
N SER A 90 12.94 18.50 -1.30
CA SER A 90 13.38 19.89 -1.13
C SER A 90 14.89 20.05 -0.97
N MET A 91 15.58 19.07 -0.36
CA MET A 91 17.04 19.09 -0.26
C MET A 91 17.68 18.78 -1.62
N LEU A 92 17.18 17.76 -2.33
CA LEU A 92 17.71 17.39 -3.65
C LEU A 92 17.58 18.52 -4.67
N SER A 93 16.45 19.24 -4.68
CA SER A 93 16.26 20.37 -5.61
C SER A 93 17.20 21.56 -5.36
N LYS A 94 17.74 21.69 -4.14
CA LYS A 94 18.75 22.70 -3.80
C LYS A 94 20.17 22.28 -4.19
N LEU A 95 20.45 20.98 -4.26
CA LEU A 95 21.76 20.46 -4.65
C LEU A 95 21.96 20.44 -6.17
N GLN A 96 20.89 20.58 -6.95
CA GLN A 96 20.94 20.65 -8.42
C GLN A 96 21.05 22.09 -8.96
N GLN A 97 21.24 23.07 -8.07
CA GLN A 97 21.52 24.49 -8.37
C GLN A 97 22.97 24.81 -8.01
#